data_AF-A0A349XXP1-F1
#
_entry.id   AF-A0A349XXP1-F1
#
_cell.length_a   1.000
_cell.length_b   1.000
_cell.length_c   1.000
_cell.angle_alpha   90.00
_cell.angle_beta   90.00
_cell.angle_gamma   90.00
#
_symmetry.space_group_name_H-M   'P 1'
#
loop_
_entity.id
_entity.type
_entity.pdbx_description
1 polymer ?
#
loop_
_entity_poly.entity_id
_entity_poly.type
_entity_poly.pdbx_seq_one_letter_code
_entity_poly.pdbx_strand_id
1 'polypeptide(L)'
;GDCEDFVLLKRKKLIERGFSVADLLITVVRKPDGEGHAVLTLRTTDGDYILDNLTDDVKLWTDTNYTYLKRQASFNTGRWVSIEDGRDVLVGALR
;
A
#
# COMPACT_ATOMS: atom_id res chain seq x y z
N GLY A 1 -13.92 11.28 -8.45
CA GLY A 1 -12.54 11.44 -7.97
C GLY A 1 -12.29 10.16 -7.26
N ASP A 2 -11.76 9.22 -8.01
CA ASP A 2 -11.84 7.81 -7.61
C ASP A 2 -10.64 7.52 -6.71
N CYS A 3 -10.66 6.38 -6.00
CA CYS A 3 -9.59 6.03 -5.06
C CYS A 3 -8.19 6.10 -5.72
N GLU A 4 -8.13 5.87 -7.04
CA GLU A 4 -6.94 6.01 -7.87
C GLU A 4 -6.33 7.42 -7.84
N ASP A 5 -7.12 8.47 -8.06
CA ASP A 5 -6.64 9.86 -8.11
C ASP A 5 -6.02 10.29 -6.79
N PHE A 6 -6.68 9.93 -5.68
CA PHE A 6 -6.21 10.28 -4.34
C PHE A 6 -4.90 9.59 -4.00
N VAL A 7 -4.74 8.32 -4.36
CA VAL A 7 -3.50 7.58 -4.14
C VAL A 7 -2.35 8.20 -4.94
N LEU A 8 -2.58 8.54 -6.21
CA LEU A 8 -1.57 9.19 -7.05
C LEU A 8 -1.18 10.56 -6.51
N LEU A 9 -2.14 11.36 -6.06
CA LEU A 9 -1.89 12.67 -5.47
C LEU A 9 -1.11 12.58 -4.16
N LYS A 10 -1.49 11.67 -3.24
CA LYS A 10 -0.74 11.45 -1.98
C LYS A 10 0.69 11.00 -2.25
N ARG A 11 0.87 10.06 -3.18
CA ARG A 11 2.18 9.60 -3.61
C ARG A 11 3.04 10.75 -4.11
N LYS A 12 2.51 11.58 -5.02
CA LYS A 12 3.22 12.76 -5.54
C LYS A 12 3.66 13.71 -4.41
N LYS A 13 2.74 14.04 -3.49
CA LYS A 13 3.03 14.93 -2.36
C LYS A 13 4.12 14.37 -1.43
N LEU A 14 4.15 13.05 -1.21
CA LEU A 14 5.19 12.43 -0.38
C LEU A 14 6.55 12.41 -1.10
N ILE A 15 6.57 12.17 -2.41
CA ILE A 15 7.79 12.30 -3.22
C ILE A 15 8.34 13.73 -3.15
N GLU A 16 7.48 14.73 -3.29
CA GLU A 16 7.86 16.15 -3.16
C GLU A 16 8.39 16.50 -1.75
N ARG A 17 8.03 15.71 -0.74
CA ARG A 17 8.54 15.83 0.64
C ARG A 17 9.82 15.02 0.89
N GLY A 18 10.36 14.35 -0.12
CA GLY A 18 11.63 13.61 -0.05
C GLY A 18 11.52 12.11 0.23
N PHE A 19 10.31 11.54 0.24
CA PHE A 19 10.15 10.09 0.36
C PHE A 19 10.55 9.39 -0.95
N SER A 20 11.21 8.24 -0.82
CA SER A 20 11.62 7.44 -1.98
C SER A 20 10.42 6.87 -2.73
N VAL A 21 10.45 6.91 -4.06
CA VAL A 21 9.41 6.32 -4.92
C VAL A 21 9.30 4.81 -4.71
N ALA A 22 10.41 4.16 -4.34
CA ALA A 22 10.49 2.71 -4.10
C ALA A 22 9.81 2.29 -2.79
N ASP A 23 9.60 3.23 -1.86
CA ASP A 23 8.94 2.97 -0.58
C ASP A 23 7.45 3.31 -0.64
N LEU A 24 7.01 4.09 -1.64
CA LEU A 24 5.64 4.52 -1.85
C LEU A 24 4.94 3.65 -2.90
N LEU A 25 4.26 2.61 -2.46
CA LEU A 25 3.69 1.57 -3.31
C LEU A 25 2.16 1.64 -3.33
N ILE A 26 1.57 1.58 -4.52
CA ILE A 26 0.12 1.48 -4.64
C ILE A 26 -0.29 0.04 -4.37
N THR A 27 -1.28 -0.14 -3.50
CA THR A 27 -1.80 -1.43 -3.10
C THR A 27 -3.30 -1.47 -3.35
N VAL A 28 -3.78 -2.55 -3.98
CA VAL A 28 -5.20 -2.80 -4.15
C VAL A 28 -5.63 -3.83 -3.10
N VAL A 29 -6.67 -3.46 -2.38
CA VAL A 29 -7.24 -4.23 -1.28
C VAL A 29 -8.72 -4.48 -1.54
N ARG A 30 -9.28 -5.39 -0.75
CA ARG A 30 -10.72 -5.57 -0.60
C ARG A 30 -11.10 -5.20 0.83
N LYS A 31 -12.06 -4.29 0.95
CA LYS A 31 -12.63 -3.87 2.23
C LYS A 31 -13.50 -4.98 2.84
N PRO A 32 -13.84 -4.91 4.14
CA PRO A 32 -14.74 -5.88 4.78
C PRO A 32 -16.11 -6.00 4.13
N ASP A 33 -16.59 -4.93 3.48
CA ASP A 33 -17.85 -4.88 2.73
C ASP A 33 -17.77 -5.59 1.35
N GLY A 34 -16.58 -6.06 0.96
CA GLY A 34 -16.33 -6.76 -0.30
C GLY A 34 -15.92 -5.85 -1.47
N GLU A 35 -15.94 -4.53 -1.31
CA GLU A 35 -15.57 -3.57 -2.36
C GLU A 35 -14.05 -3.48 -2.51
N GLY A 36 -13.58 -3.40 -3.77
CA GLY A 36 -12.18 -3.18 -4.10
C GLY A 36 -11.77 -1.73 -3.85
N HIS A 37 -10.63 -1.51 -3.22
CA HIS A 37 -10.13 -0.18 -2.85
C HIS A 37 -8.63 -0.05 -3.14
N ALA A 38 -8.21 1.16 -3.51
CA ALA A 38 -6.79 1.47 -3.73
C ALA A 38 -6.26 2.33 -2.58
N VAL A 39 -5.17 1.88 -1.97
CA VAL A 39 -4.49 2.56 -0.87
C VAL A 39 -3.01 2.79 -1.21
N LEU A 40 -2.37 3.70 -0.49
CA LEU A 40 -0.93 3.90 -0.58
C LEU A 40 -0.25 3.18 0.59
N THR A 41 0.71 2.31 0.28
CA THR A 41 1.57 1.65 1.26
C THR A 41 2.91 2.37 1.32
N LEU A 42 3.32 2.76 2.53
CA LEU A 42 4.64 3.30 2.81
C LEU A 42 5.48 2.20 3.48
N ARG A 43 6.54 1.75 2.82
CA ARG A 43 7.52 0.84 3.43
C ARG A 43 8.48 1.63 4.29
N THR A 44 8.68 1.18 5.51
CA THR A 44 9.67 1.72 6.44
C THR A 44 10.46 0.57 7.06
N THR A 45 11.52 0.89 7.79
CA THR A 45 12.29 -0.08 8.57
C THR A 45 11.47 -0.75 9.67
N ASP A 46 10.47 -0.05 10.20
CA ASP A 46 9.64 -0.49 11.32
C ASP A 46 8.39 -1.26 10.86
N GLY A 47 8.05 -1.18 9.57
CA GLY A 47 6.93 -1.90 8.98
C GLY A 47 6.33 -1.24 7.74
N ASP A 48 5.32 -1.89 7.19
CA ASP A 48 4.52 -1.36 6.08
C ASP A 48 3.30 -0.61 6.66
N TYR A 49 3.22 0.70 6.40
CA TYR A 49 2.11 1.55 6.81
C TYR A 49 1.11 1.76 5.67
N ILE A 50 -0.17 1.85 6.01
CA ILE A 50 -1.27 2.09 5.08
C ILE A 50 -1.78 3.51 5.25
N LEU A 51 -1.70 4.27 4.16
CA LEU A 51 -2.26 5.60 4.03
C LEU A 51 -3.54 5.48 3.21
N ASP A 52 -4.67 5.37 3.92
CA ASP A 52 -6.00 5.33 3.33
C ASP A 52 -6.52 6.75 3.06
N ASN A 53 -7.41 6.90 2.09
CA ASN A 53 -8.15 8.12 1.79
C ASN A 53 -9.52 8.17 2.47
N LEU A 54 -10.06 7.04 2.92
CA LEU A 54 -11.34 6.96 3.62
C LEU A 54 -11.22 7.34 5.10
N THR A 55 -10.02 7.25 5.66
CA THR A 55 -9.72 7.61 7.05
C THR A 55 -8.40 8.38 7.12
N ASP A 56 -8.30 9.36 8.00
CA ASP A 56 -7.02 10.05 8.29
C ASP A 56 -6.04 9.19 9.12
N ASP A 57 -6.48 8.02 9.58
CA ASP A 57 -5.68 7.12 10.40
C ASP A 57 -4.63 6.38 9.56
N VAL A 58 -3.37 6.45 10.00
CA VAL A 58 -2.25 5.70 9.40
C VAL A 58 -2.01 4.46 10.24
N LYS A 59 -2.34 3.29 9.70
CA LYS A 59 -2.24 2.01 10.41
C LYS A 59 -1.14 1.15 9.84
N LEU A 60 -0.59 0.26 10.66
CA LEU A 60 0.22 -0.84 10.16
C LEU A 60 -0.64 -1.74 9.27
N TRP A 61 -0.03 -2.31 8.24
CA TRP A 61 -0.65 -3.30 7.37
C TRP A 61 -1.41 -4.38 8.15
N THR A 62 -0.81 -4.88 9.23
CA THR A 62 -1.35 -5.91 10.12
C THR A 62 -2.55 -5.46 10.96
N ASP A 63 -2.71 -4.16 11.16
CA ASP A 63 -3.75 -3.58 12.01
C ASP A 63 -4.98 -3.13 11.21
N THR A 64 -4.95 -3.32 9.89
CA THR A 64 -6.10 -3.07 9.00
C THR A 64 -6.94 -4.33 8.83
N ASN A 65 -8.26 -4.15 8.66
CA ASN A 65 -9.18 -5.24 8.36
C ASN A 65 -9.34 -5.45 6.84
N TYR A 66 -8.29 -5.20 6.07
CA TYR A 66 -8.30 -5.32 4.61
C TYR A 66 -7.74 -6.67 4.15
N THR A 67 -8.34 -7.21 3.08
CA THR A 67 -7.78 -8.34 2.34
C THR A 67 -6.91 -7.78 1.22
N TYR A 68 -5.64 -8.13 1.18
CA TYR A 68 -4.69 -7.54 0.25
C TYR A 68 -4.57 -8.38 -1.02
N LEU A 69 -4.78 -7.76 -2.18
CA LEU A 69 -4.89 -8.49 -3.45
C LEU A 69 -3.64 -8.36 -4.32
N LYS A 70 -3.12 -7.15 -4.46
CA LYS A 70 -1.95 -6.86 -5.32
C LYS A 70 -1.27 -5.57 -4.89
N ARG A 71 0.03 -5.48 -5.13
CA ARG A 71 0.86 -4.31 -4.82
C ARG A 71 1.79 -3.99 -5.99
N GLN A 72 2.08 -2.71 -6.20
CA GLN A 72 3.15 -2.30 -7.12
C GLN A 72 4.52 -2.80 -6.64
N ALA A 73 5.36 -3.23 -7.57
CA ALA A 73 6.72 -3.62 -7.26
C ALA A 73 7.55 -2.38 -6.87
N SER A 74 8.36 -2.49 -5.81
CA SER A 74 9.24 -1.41 -5.36
C SER A 74 10.29 -1.00 -6.38
N PHE A 75 10.69 -1.92 -7.25
CA PHE A 75 11.69 -1.69 -8.30
C PHE A 75 11.09 -1.27 -9.64
N ASN A 76 9.75 -1.33 -9.82
CA ASN A 76 9.10 -0.96 -11.07
C ASN A 76 7.60 -0.65 -10.85
N THR A 77 7.22 0.61 -11.03
CA THR A 77 5.85 1.10 -10.85
C THR A 77 4.84 0.54 -11.85
N GLY A 78 5.29 0.06 -13.01
CA GLY A 78 4.45 -0.61 -14.01
C GLY A 78 4.23 -2.11 -13.75
N ARG A 79 4.97 -2.70 -12.81
CA ARG A 79 4.84 -4.13 -12.45
C ARG A 79 4.00 -4.29 -11.19
N TRP A 80 3.05 -5.20 -11.24
CA TRP A 80 2.23 -5.58 -10.10
C TRP A 80 2.59 -6.98 -9.64
N VAL A 81 2.57 -7.18 -8.32
CA VAL A 81 2.79 -8.48 -7.67
C VAL A 81 1.48 -8.85 -6.97
N SER A 82 0.97 -10.05 -7.25
CA SER A 82 -0.18 -10.58 -6.53
C SER A 82 0.21 -10.86 -5.09
N ILE A 83 -0.68 -10.52 -4.17
CA ILE A 83 -0.56 -10.90 -2.77
C ILE A 83 -1.56 -12.03 -2.60
N GLU A 84 -1.06 -13.25 -2.42
CA GLU A 84 -1.89 -14.36 -2.00
C GLU A 84 -2.24 -14.08 -0.53
N ASP A 85 -3.53 -13.85 -0.26
CA ASP A 85 -4.02 -13.58 1.09
C ASP A 85 -3.74 -14.80 1.98
N GLY A 86 -2.64 -14.71 2.69
CA GLY A 86 -2.32 -15.49 3.86
C GLY A 86 -1.77 -14.50 4.85
N ARG A 87 -2.15 -14.59 6.12
CA ARG A 87 -1.53 -13.83 7.23
C ARG A 87 -0.06 -14.21 7.46
N ASP A 88 0.64 -14.60 6.40
CA ASP A 88 1.91 -15.30 6.34
C ASP A 88 2.76 -14.71 5.21
N VAL A 89 3.06 -13.40 5.30
CA VAL A 89 4.28 -12.87 4.67
C VAL A 89 4.94 -11.88 5.64
N LEU A 90 5.26 -12.42 6.81
CA LEU A 90 6.51 -12.13 7.51
C LEU A 90 7.67 -12.81 6.73
N VAL A 91 7.84 -12.52 5.43
CA VAL A 91 8.93 -13.10 4.60
C VAL A 91 9.25 -12.15 3.43
N GLY A 92 10.43 -11.56 3.27
CA GLY A 92 11.61 -11.58 4.09
C GLY A 92 12.50 -10.41 3.69
N ALA A 93 13.07 -9.77 4.70
CA ALA A 93 14.52 -9.62 4.72
C ALA A 93 15.11 -11.03 4.54
N LEU A 94 16.25 -11.15 3.84
CA LEU A 94 16.88 -12.35 3.23
C LEU A 94 16.58 -12.39 1.72
N ARG A 95 17.51 -12.07 0.82
CA ARG A 95 18.97 -12.21 0.87
C ARG A 95 19.64 -11.29 -0.16
#